data_AF-A0A9R1LPG2-F1
#
_entry.id   AF-A0A9R1LPG2-F1
#
_cell.length_a   1.000
_cell.length_b   1.000
_cell.length_c   1.000
_cell.angle_alpha   90.00
_cell.angle_beta   90.00
_cell.angle_gamma   90.00
#
_symmetry.space_group_name_H-M   'P 1'
#
loop_
_entity.id
_entity.type
_entity.pdbx_description
1 polymer ?
#
loop_
_entity_poly.entity_id
_entity_poly.type
_entity_poly.pdbx_seq_one_letter_code
_entity_poly.pdbx_strand_id
1 'polypeptide(L)'
;MWASRRIGEDQQLYVVHVQGAAGIGLPTTLLVKKFQNANPALLVDDNVKNRCKLEMTLLASISHDNIINVLHFIQREDAIMLVYEYPVNGSLDYWLHRREGGEQPLSWPQTIAIAIGLAQGLCHLHHRCNRPIVHHNINSENILLDQNFKAVIASFGIAQMNIAGLNQPLPIGDIPVGNFGYAAPEYGVAASQLTEKVDIYSFGVLLLELVTGKLANGADGLLAIWAQDNCNELMANHLKMFKIVVDKGIPDQARYMEEMAAVFRLGVDCTVGDPKQRPSMQIALKRLCRSRGRGPFRGLLIL
;
A
#
# COMPACT_ATOMS: atom_id res chain seq x y z
N MET A 1 2.09 -2.91 31.56
CA MET A 1 1.66 -2.65 30.18
C MET A 1 1.20 -1.21 30.11
N TRP A 2 1.66 -0.44 29.14
CA TRP A 2 1.13 0.88 28.87
C TRP A 2 0.90 1.02 27.37
N ALA A 3 -0.12 1.77 26.99
CA ALA A 3 -0.48 1.97 25.60
C ALA A 3 -0.39 3.46 25.27
N SER A 4 0.23 3.77 24.13
CA SER A 4 0.16 5.09 23.52
C SER A 4 -0.76 5.02 22.30
N ARG A 5 -1.64 6.01 22.17
CA ARG A 5 -2.45 6.16 20.97
C ARG A 5 -1.53 6.64 19.85
N ARG A 6 -1.57 6.00 18.68
CA ARG A 6 -0.92 6.59 17.50
C ARG A 6 -1.73 7.83 17.12
N ILE A 7 -1.14 9.01 17.22
CA ILE A 7 -1.78 10.25 16.77
C ILE A 7 -1.64 10.27 15.25
N GLY A 8 -2.70 9.85 14.58
CA GLY A 8 -2.89 9.75 13.13
C GLY A 8 -4.33 9.31 12.88
N GLU A 9 -4.94 9.73 11.78
CA GLU A 9 -6.39 9.96 11.59
C GLU A 9 -7.33 8.74 11.79
N ASP A 10 -6.78 7.55 11.94
CA ASP A 10 -7.55 6.33 12.18
C ASP A 10 -7.73 6.09 13.68
N GLN A 11 -8.89 6.46 14.23
CA GLN A 11 -9.23 6.36 15.66
C GLN A 11 -9.28 4.92 16.24
N GLN A 12 -8.72 3.95 15.52
CA GLN A 12 -8.82 2.52 15.77
C GLN A 12 -7.47 1.86 16.02
N LEU A 13 -6.32 2.51 15.73
CA LEU A 13 -4.99 1.92 15.90
C LEU A 13 -4.28 2.41 17.18
N TYR A 14 -3.74 1.46 17.94
CA TYR A 14 -3.05 1.68 19.21
C TYR A 14 -1.68 1.02 19.20
N VAL A 15 -0.67 1.71 19.73
CA VAL A 15 0.66 1.13 19.97
C VAL A 15 0.71 0.68 21.43
N VAL A 16 0.90 -0.62 21.64
CA VAL A 16 0.88 -1.22 22.98
C VAL A 16 2.27 -1.73 23.31
N HIS A 17 2.84 -1.21 24.40
CA HIS A 17 4.12 -1.66 24.92
C HIS A 17 3.89 -2.69 26.03
N VAL A 18 4.27 -3.93 25.73
CA VAL A 18 4.20 -5.06 26.66
C VAL A 18 5.57 -5.20 27.32
N GLN A 19 5.62 -4.90 28.62
CA GLN A 19 6.80 -5.19 29.42
C GLN A 19 6.90 -6.71 29.59
N GLY A 20 8.05 -7.29 29.22
CA GLY A 20 8.34 -8.69 29.49
C GLY A 20 8.40 -8.95 30.98
N ALA A 21 7.86 -10.08 31.43
CA ALA A 21 8.09 -10.59 32.78
C ALA A 21 9.34 -11.47 32.80
N ALA A 22 10.11 -11.44 33.88
CA ALA A 22 11.33 -12.25 34.03
C ALA A 22 11.01 -13.73 33.78
N GLY A 23 11.60 -14.32 32.74
CA GLY A 23 11.43 -15.72 32.36
C GLY A 23 10.27 -16.04 31.40
N ILE A 24 9.45 -15.07 30.99
CA ILE A 24 8.25 -15.31 30.14
C ILE A 24 8.39 -14.69 28.74
N GLY A 25 9.15 -13.61 28.57
CA GLY A 25 9.41 -13.04 27.25
C GLY A 25 10.14 -11.69 27.28
N LEU A 26 10.69 -11.29 26.13
CA LEU A 26 11.31 -9.98 25.95
C LEU A 26 10.26 -8.86 25.86
N PRO A 27 10.57 -7.63 26.30
CA PRO A 27 9.73 -6.47 26.04
C PRO A 27 9.42 -6.36 24.55
N THR A 28 8.15 -6.20 24.21
CA THR A 28 7.68 -6.21 22.82
C THR A 28 6.69 -5.07 22.60
N THR A 29 6.73 -4.47 21.41
CA THR A 29 5.76 -3.45 20.97
C THR A 29 4.81 -4.08 19.96
N LEU A 30 3.52 -3.84 20.13
CA LEU A 30 2.45 -4.42 19.31
C LEU A 30 1.58 -3.32 18.71
N LEU A 31 1.06 -3.57 17.51
CA LEU A 31 0.03 -2.74 16.91
C LEU A 31 -1.34 -3.39 17.18
N VAL A 32 -2.27 -2.64 17.75
CA VAL A 32 -3.61 -3.13 18.07
C VAL A 32 -4.65 -2.32 17.32
N LYS A 33 -5.46 -2.97 16.49
CA LYS A 33 -6.62 -2.37 15.83
C LYS A 33 -7.87 -2.70 16.61
N LYS A 34 -8.50 -1.69 17.20
CA LYS A 34 -9.81 -1.79 17.84
C LYS A 34 -10.91 -1.50 16.83
N PHE A 35 -11.75 -2.50 16.61
CA PHE A 35 -12.95 -2.39 15.79
C PHE A 35 -14.09 -1.82 16.64
N GLN A 36 -14.62 -0.67 16.24
CA GLN A 36 -15.71 0.01 16.94
C GLN A 36 -16.62 0.71 15.93
N ASN A 37 -17.86 1.01 16.37
CA ASN A 37 -18.80 1.80 15.59
C ASN A 37 -18.28 3.25 15.42
N ALA A 38 -18.81 3.96 14.42
CA ALA A 38 -18.54 5.38 14.24
C ALA A 38 -18.93 6.22 15.47
N ASN A 39 -20.00 5.82 16.17
CA ASN A 39 -20.30 6.30 17.52
C ASN A 39 -19.73 5.30 18.55
N PRO A 40 -18.64 5.66 19.27
CA PRO A 40 -18.02 4.77 20.25
C PRO A 40 -18.92 4.43 21.45
N ALA A 41 -20.01 5.18 21.68
CA ALA A 41 -20.97 4.93 22.75
C ALA A 41 -21.96 3.79 22.42
N LEU A 42 -22.01 3.30 21.17
CA LEU A 42 -22.88 2.21 20.77
C LEU A 42 -22.17 0.86 20.88
N LEU A 43 -22.90 -0.17 21.31
CA LEU A 43 -22.45 -1.57 21.29
C LEU A 43 -22.07 -2.00 19.87
N VAL A 44 -20.99 -2.77 19.76
CA VAL A 44 -20.44 -3.28 18.48
C VAL A 44 -21.53 -3.97 17.67
N ASP A 45 -21.85 -3.41 16.49
CA ASP A 45 -22.85 -3.96 15.59
C ASP A 45 -22.31 -5.12 14.74
N ASP A 46 -23.20 -5.76 13.97
CA ASP A 46 -22.81 -6.89 13.12
C ASP A 46 -21.92 -6.48 11.94
N ASN A 47 -21.98 -5.22 11.48
CA ASN A 47 -21.09 -4.72 10.44
C ASN A 47 -19.64 -4.67 10.93
N VAL A 48 -19.42 -4.16 12.14
CA VAL A 48 -18.10 -4.13 12.79
C VAL A 48 -17.57 -5.54 13.02
N LYS A 49 -18.42 -6.46 13.52
CA LYS A 49 -18.06 -7.88 13.66
C LYS A 49 -17.67 -8.52 12.34
N ASN A 50 -18.44 -8.28 11.29
CA ASN A 50 -18.20 -8.84 9.96
C ASN A 50 -16.88 -8.35 9.36
N ARG A 51 -16.56 -7.05 9.47
CA ARG A 51 -15.27 -6.51 9.02
C ARG A 51 -14.08 -7.13 9.76
N CYS A 52 -14.16 -7.25 11.08
CA CYS A 52 -13.10 -7.90 11.85
C CYS A 52 -12.96 -9.39 11.49
N LYS A 53 -14.08 -10.10 11.38
CA LYS A 53 -14.09 -11.53 11.02
C LYS A 53 -13.51 -11.74 9.62
N LEU A 54 -13.84 -10.87 8.67
CA LEU A 54 -13.31 -10.88 7.32
C LEU A 54 -11.78 -10.69 7.33
N GLU A 55 -11.29 -9.63 7.97
CA GLU A 55 -9.86 -9.33 8.06
C GLU A 55 -9.08 -10.49 8.72
N MET A 56 -9.59 -11.02 9.83
CA MET A 56 -9.00 -12.18 10.51
C MET A 56 -8.98 -13.43 9.63
N THR A 57 -10.10 -13.75 8.97
CA THR A 57 -10.23 -14.98 8.17
C THR A 57 -9.33 -14.93 6.94
N LEU A 58 -9.24 -13.77 6.27
CA LEU A 58 -8.34 -13.60 5.13
C LEU A 58 -6.87 -13.72 5.57
N LEU A 59 -6.46 -12.97 6.58
CA LEU A 59 -5.08 -12.95 7.03
C LEU A 59 -4.62 -14.28 7.65
N ALA A 60 -5.51 -15.06 8.27
CA ALA A 60 -5.20 -16.41 8.74
C ALA A 60 -4.79 -17.38 7.60
N SER A 61 -5.21 -17.09 6.37
CA SER A 61 -4.90 -17.91 5.19
C SER A 61 -3.73 -17.39 4.34
N ILE A 62 -3.14 -16.25 4.72
CA ILE A 62 -2.10 -15.56 3.96
C ILE A 62 -0.82 -15.53 4.79
N SER A 63 0.28 -16.02 4.23
CA SER A 63 1.60 -15.87 4.82
C SER A 63 2.54 -15.28 3.77
N HIS A 64 2.87 -14.00 3.95
CA HIS A 64 3.76 -13.30 3.05
C HIS A 64 4.48 -12.14 3.74
N ASP A 65 5.75 -12.02 3.42
CA ASP A 65 6.71 -11.04 3.91
C ASP A 65 6.33 -9.56 3.74
N ASN A 66 5.39 -9.26 2.84
CA ASN A 66 4.90 -7.92 2.52
C ASN A 66 3.41 -7.74 2.85
N ILE A 67 2.85 -8.61 3.69
CA ILE A 67 1.45 -8.57 4.13
C ILE A 67 1.45 -8.62 5.66
N ILE A 68 0.63 -7.79 6.29
CA ILE A 68 0.59 -7.70 7.74
C ILE A 68 0.18 -9.05 8.36
N ASN A 69 0.89 -9.46 9.40
CA ASN A 69 0.60 -10.71 10.11
C ASN A 69 -0.26 -10.43 11.36
N VAL A 70 -1.35 -11.18 11.52
CA VAL A 70 -2.17 -11.16 12.73
C VAL A 70 -1.54 -12.09 13.76
N LEU A 71 -1.16 -11.55 14.91
CA LEU A 71 -0.60 -12.31 16.02
C LEU A 71 -1.70 -12.85 16.95
N HIS A 72 -2.74 -12.05 17.20
CA HIS A 72 -3.80 -12.42 18.14
C HIS A 72 -5.12 -11.71 17.85
N PHE A 73 -6.20 -12.28 18.38
CA PHE A 73 -7.55 -11.74 18.34
C PHE A 73 -8.10 -11.63 19.75
N ILE A 74 -8.70 -10.50 20.08
CA ILE A 74 -9.30 -10.25 21.39
C ILE A 74 -10.78 -9.90 21.19
N GLN A 75 -11.66 -10.64 21.85
CA GLN A 75 -13.09 -10.36 21.87
C GLN A 75 -13.57 -10.20 23.32
N ARG A 76 -14.21 -9.06 23.59
CA ARG A 76 -14.96 -8.74 24.80
C ARG A 76 -16.39 -8.32 24.43
N GLU A 77 -17.25 -8.14 25.42
CA GLU A 77 -18.65 -7.75 25.20
C GLU A 77 -18.79 -6.42 24.43
N ASP A 78 -17.87 -5.48 24.64
CA ASP A 78 -17.90 -4.12 24.11
C ASP A 78 -16.77 -3.82 23.10
N ALA A 79 -15.87 -4.76 22.85
CA ALA A 79 -14.69 -4.53 22.01
C ALA A 79 -14.23 -5.77 21.25
N ILE A 80 -13.85 -5.55 20.00
CA ILE A 80 -13.17 -6.54 19.17
C ILE A 80 -11.85 -5.93 18.72
N MET A 81 -10.74 -6.65 18.88
CA MET A 81 -9.42 -6.17 18.52
C MET A 81 -8.60 -7.21 17.77
N LEU A 82 -7.82 -6.75 16.81
CA LEU A 82 -6.75 -7.53 16.18
C LEU A 82 -5.40 -6.99 16.62
N VAL A 83 -4.49 -7.90 16.96
CA VAL A 83 -3.13 -7.61 17.38
C VAL A 83 -2.19 -8.03 16.27
N TYR A 84 -1.32 -7.13 15.85
CA TYR A 84 -0.34 -7.32 14.78
C TYR A 84 1.07 -7.06 15.31
N GLU A 85 2.05 -7.53 14.55
CA GLU A 85 3.43 -7.07 14.72
C GLU A 85 3.53 -5.56 14.47
N TYR A 86 4.39 -4.87 15.22
CA TYR A 86 4.51 -3.41 15.14
C TYR A 86 5.47 -2.97 14.02
N PRO A 87 4.98 -2.29 12.96
CA PRO A 87 5.84 -1.71 11.94
C PRO A 87 6.48 -0.43 12.47
N VAL A 88 7.74 -0.56 12.88
CA VAL A 88 8.49 0.45 13.65
C VAL A 88 8.56 1.80 12.94
N ASN A 89 8.67 1.81 11.62
CA ASN A 89 8.80 3.03 10.81
C ASN A 89 7.46 3.62 10.39
N GLY A 90 6.34 3.09 10.86
CA GLY A 90 5.03 3.71 10.62
C GLY A 90 4.51 3.52 9.20
N SER A 91 3.77 4.51 8.67
CA SER A 91 3.13 4.43 7.35
C SER A 91 3.97 5.12 6.28
N LEU A 92 3.89 4.68 5.03
CA LEU A 92 4.55 5.31 3.89
C LEU A 92 4.11 6.77 3.73
N ASP A 93 2.83 7.06 4.00
CA ASP A 93 2.27 8.42 4.00
C ASP A 93 3.05 9.40 4.87
N TYR A 94 3.51 8.94 6.05
CA TYR A 94 4.35 9.75 6.94
C TYR A 94 5.65 10.15 6.24
N TRP A 95 6.33 9.19 5.62
CA TRP A 95 7.62 9.43 4.97
C TRP A 95 7.53 10.29 3.72
N LEU A 96 6.43 10.20 2.98
CA LEU A 96 6.18 10.97 1.77
C LEU A 96 5.69 12.39 2.06
N HIS A 97 4.75 12.55 3.00
CA HIS A 97 3.93 13.77 3.06
C HIS A 97 3.91 14.46 4.43
N ARG A 98 4.12 13.74 5.54
CA ARG A 98 3.96 14.28 6.90
C ARG A 98 5.24 14.33 7.73
N ARG A 99 6.39 14.04 7.11
CA ARG A 99 7.68 14.00 7.78
C ARG A 99 8.00 15.34 8.44
N GLU A 100 8.44 15.30 9.69
CA GLU A 100 8.86 16.49 10.42
C GLU A 100 10.30 16.89 10.05
N GLY A 101 10.65 18.16 10.27
CA GLY A 101 11.99 18.66 9.96
C GLY A 101 13.06 17.98 10.82
N GLY A 102 14.03 17.32 10.20
CA GLY A 102 15.19 16.72 10.87
C GLY A 102 15.45 15.26 10.51
N GLU A 103 14.45 14.54 10.03
CA GLU A 103 14.60 13.16 9.56
C GLU A 103 15.08 13.09 8.11
N GLN A 104 15.94 12.10 7.83
CA GLN A 104 16.41 11.86 6.46
C GLN A 104 15.27 11.31 5.60
N PRO A 105 15.06 11.84 4.38
CA PRO A 105 14.07 11.30 3.45
C PRO A 105 14.45 9.89 3.00
N LEU A 106 13.47 9.15 2.46
CA LEU A 106 13.73 7.85 1.84
C LEU A 106 14.70 8.03 0.68
N SER A 107 15.78 7.25 0.70
CA SER A 107 16.66 7.15 -0.45
C SER A 107 15.96 6.45 -1.62
N TRP A 108 16.43 6.66 -2.86
CA TRP A 108 15.89 5.91 -3.99
C TRP A 108 15.99 4.39 -3.83
N PRO A 109 17.12 3.81 -3.35
CA PRO A 109 17.19 2.37 -3.08
C PRO A 109 16.12 1.85 -2.11
N GLN A 110 15.78 2.61 -1.06
CA GLN A 110 14.67 2.26 -0.16
C GLN A 110 13.33 2.37 -0.90
N THR A 111 13.11 3.46 -1.63
CA THR A 111 11.90 3.73 -2.40
C THR A 111 11.60 2.62 -3.41
N ILE A 112 12.58 2.20 -4.20
CA ILE A 112 12.39 1.09 -5.16
C ILE A 112 12.20 -0.26 -4.47
N ALA A 113 12.83 -0.48 -3.31
CA ALA A 113 12.61 -1.69 -2.52
C ALA A 113 11.18 -1.77 -1.96
N ILE A 114 10.63 -0.63 -1.50
CA ILE A 114 9.23 -0.49 -1.09
C ILE A 114 8.30 -0.82 -2.26
N ALA A 115 8.50 -0.20 -3.43
CA ALA A 115 7.70 -0.48 -4.63
C ALA A 115 7.72 -1.96 -5.03
N ILE A 116 8.89 -2.60 -4.98
CA ILE A 116 9.04 -4.03 -5.26
C ILE A 116 8.30 -4.87 -4.21
N GLY A 117 8.43 -4.58 -2.92
CA GLY A 117 7.74 -5.29 -1.84
C GLY A 117 6.22 -5.20 -1.97
N LEU A 118 5.70 -4.01 -2.31
CA LEU A 118 4.29 -3.82 -2.62
C LEU A 118 3.82 -4.69 -3.79
N ALA A 119 4.59 -4.69 -4.88
CA ALA A 119 4.28 -5.51 -6.03
C ALA A 119 4.35 -7.01 -5.71
N GLN A 120 5.26 -7.45 -4.83
CA GLN A 120 5.34 -8.84 -4.36
C GLN A 120 4.09 -9.22 -3.55
N GLY A 121 3.70 -8.41 -2.57
CA GLY A 121 2.50 -8.64 -1.75
C GLY A 121 1.22 -8.70 -2.58
N LEU A 122 0.99 -7.73 -3.46
CA LEU A 122 -0.16 -7.73 -4.36
C LEU A 122 -0.12 -8.87 -5.37
N CYS A 123 1.06 -9.22 -5.90
CA CYS A 123 1.20 -10.39 -6.77
C CYS A 123 0.81 -11.68 -6.03
N HIS A 124 1.14 -11.81 -4.74
CA HIS A 124 0.73 -12.94 -3.92
C HIS A 124 -0.79 -13.00 -3.79
N LEU A 125 -1.43 -11.89 -3.38
CA LEU A 125 -2.89 -11.80 -3.22
C LEU A 125 -3.66 -12.14 -4.49
N HIS A 126 -3.22 -11.62 -5.63
CA HIS A 126 -3.94 -11.77 -6.89
C HIS A 126 -3.70 -13.14 -7.55
N HIS A 127 -2.48 -13.68 -7.46
CA HIS A 127 -2.06 -14.81 -8.31
C HIS A 127 -1.59 -16.06 -7.58
N ARG A 128 -1.33 -16.00 -6.27
CA ARG A 128 -0.73 -17.11 -5.50
C ARG A 128 -1.65 -17.69 -4.44
N CYS A 129 -2.62 -16.92 -3.95
CA CYS A 129 -3.69 -17.44 -3.11
C CYS A 129 -4.59 -18.40 -3.89
N ASN A 130 -5.30 -19.30 -3.18
CA ASN A 130 -6.22 -20.27 -3.79
C ASN A 130 -7.28 -19.62 -4.70
N ARG A 131 -7.69 -18.41 -4.34
CA ARG A 131 -8.50 -17.51 -5.16
C ARG A 131 -7.91 -16.10 -5.08
N PRO A 132 -8.06 -15.27 -6.12
CA PRO A 132 -7.59 -13.90 -6.07
C PRO A 132 -8.24 -13.16 -4.90
N ILE A 133 -7.45 -12.39 -4.17
CA ILE A 133 -7.92 -11.52 -3.10
C ILE A 133 -7.72 -10.08 -3.57
N VAL A 134 -8.81 -9.33 -3.69
CA VAL A 134 -8.80 -7.90 -4.03
C VAL A 134 -8.79 -7.10 -2.74
N HIS A 135 -7.82 -6.21 -2.58
CA HIS A 135 -7.59 -5.49 -1.32
C HIS A 135 -8.52 -4.28 -1.16
N HIS A 136 -8.84 -3.57 -2.25
CA HIS A 136 -9.69 -2.37 -2.33
C HIS A 136 -9.15 -1.11 -1.63
N ASN A 137 -8.24 -1.22 -0.67
CA ASN A 137 -7.75 -0.09 0.13
C ASN A 137 -6.23 0.14 0.05
N ILE A 138 -5.65 0.00 -1.15
CA ILE A 138 -4.22 0.27 -1.36
C ILE A 138 -4.00 1.79 -1.44
N ASN A 139 -3.24 2.34 -0.50
CA ASN A 139 -2.85 3.76 -0.43
C ASN A 139 -1.63 3.94 0.49
N SER A 140 -1.05 5.14 0.53
CA SER A 140 0.15 5.45 1.32
C SER A 140 -0.03 5.22 2.83
N GLU A 141 -1.24 5.37 3.37
CA GLU A 141 -1.55 5.23 4.80
C GLU A 141 -1.55 3.77 5.25
N ASN A 142 -2.00 2.87 4.36
CA ASN A 142 -2.11 1.43 4.59
C ASN A 142 -0.87 0.64 4.18
N ILE A 143 0.15 1.31 3.63
CA ILE A 143 1.47 0.72 3.47
C ILE A 143 2.29 1.05 4.71
N LEU A 144 2.54 0.04 5.53
CA LEU A 144 3.36 0.17 6.74
C LEU A 144 4.81 -0.23 6.46
N LEU A 145 5.76 0.31 7.22
CA LEU A 145 7.18 0.07 7.06
C LEU A 145 7.75 -0.60 8.31
N ASP A 146 8.35 -1.78 8.14
CA ASP A 146 9.06 -2.47 9.22
C ASP A 146 10.37 -1.75 9.59
N GLN A 147 11.11 -2.29 10.56
CA GLN A 147 12.39 -1.72 11.02
C GLN A 147 13.46 -1.55 9.92
N ASN A 148 13.36 -2.31 8.83
CA ASN A 148 14.27 -2.28 7.69
C ASN A 148 13.69 -1.49 6.49
N PHE A 149 12.62 -0.73 6.69
CA PHE A 149 11.88 -0.02 5.63
C PHE A 149 11.28 -0.96 4.56
N LYS A 150 11.02 -2.22 4.92
CA LYS A 150 10.27 -3.14 4.07
C LYS A 150 8.79 -2.80 4.12
N ALA A 151 8.17 -2.77 2.94
CA ALA A 151 6.74 -2.52 2.82
C ALA A 151 5.89 -3.69 3.32
N VAL A 152 4.87 -3.38 4.12
CA VAL A 152 3.88 -4.31 4.67
C VAL A 152 2.49 -3.77 4.36
N ILE A 153 1.72 -4.48 3.54
CA ILE A 153 0.34 -4.13 3.20
C ILE A 153 -0.55 -4.43 4.40
N ALA A 154 -1.34 -3.45 4.83
CA ALA A 154 -2.27 -3.55 5.97
C ALA A 154 -3.71 -3.16 5.58
N SER A 155 -4.64 -3.27 6.53
CA SER A 155 -6.04 -2.83 6.41
C SER A 155 -6.93 -3.67 5.49
N PHE A 156 -7.04 -4.97 5.79
CA PHE A 156 -7.82 -5.96 5.01
C PHE A 156 -9.33 -5.98 5.33
N GLY A 157 -9.83 -5.05 6.14
CA GLY A 157 -11.23 -5.03 6.60
C GLY A 157 -12.29 -4.83 5.52
N ILE A 158 -11.89 -4.49 4.29
CA ILE A 158 -12.77 -4.42 3.11
C ILE A 158 -12.27 -5.29 1.95
N ALA A 159 -11.24 -6.10 2.17
CA ALA A 159 -10.70 -6.98 1.14
C ALA A 159 -11.68 -8.10 0.82
N GLN A 160 -11.72 -8.54 -0.43
CA GLN A 160 -12.68 -9.53 -0.91
C GLN A 160 -11.98 -10.66 -1.67
N MET A 161 -12.33 -11.90 -1.35
CA MET A 161 -11.92 -13.05 -2.16
C MET A 161 -12.82 -13.14 -3.39
N ASN A 162 -12.22 -13.12 -4.59
CA ASN A 162 -12.93 -13.27 -5.84
C ASN A 162 -13.27 -14.74 -6.11
N ILE A 163 -14.51 -15.11 -5.81
CA ILE A 163 -15.02 -16.49 -5.98
C ILE A 163 -15.13 -16.89 -7.45
N ALA A 164 -15.36 -15.91 -8.34
CA ALA A 164 -15.47 -16.14 -9.77
C ALA A 164 -14.11 -16.44 -10.44
N GLY A 165 -13.01 -15.96 -9.84
CA GLY A 165 -11.64 -16.22 -10.28
C GLY A 165 -10.95 -15.01 -10.89
N LEU A 166 -9.71 -15.19 -11.36
CA LEU A 166 -8.85 -14.11 -11.84
C LEU A 166 -9.43 -13.46 -13.10
N ASN A 167 -9.39 -12.13 -13.20
CA ASN A 167 -10.00 -11.33 -14.27
C ASN A 167 -11.52 -11.55 -14.43
N GLN A 168 -12.19 -12.20 -13.48
CA GLN A 168 -13.65 -12.29 -13.46
C GLN A 168 -14.23 -11.16 -12.62
N PRO A 169 -15.39 -10.59 -13.00
CA PRO A 169 -16.07 -9.58 -12.21
C PRO A 169 -16.29 -10.04 -10.77
N LEU A 170 -16.06 -9.12 -9.82
CA LEU A 170 -16.41 -9.33 -8.43
C LEU A 170 -17.94 -9.50 -8.29
N PRO A 171 -18.40 -10.33 -7.34
CA PRO A 171 -19.83 -10.45 -7.05
C PRO A 171 -20.44 -9.08 -6.74
N ILE A 172 -21.67 -8.84 -7.21
CA ILE A 172 -22.34 -7.53 -7.17
C ILE A 172 -22.66 -7.03 -5.73
N GLY A 173 -22.38 -7.83 -4.69
CA GLY A 173 -22.66 -7.48 -3.28
C GLY A 173 -21.51 -6.79 -2.57
N ASP A 174 -21.82 -5.70 -1.87
CA ASP A 174 -20.97 -4.92 -0.95
C ASP A 174 -19.62 -4.47 -1.52
N ILE A 175 -19.63 -3.94 -2.75
CA ILE A 175 -18.47 -3.26 -3.32
C ILE A 175 -18.15 -2.03 -2.46
N PRO A 176 -16.94 -1.92 -1.88
CA PRO A 176 -16.57 -0.76 -1.08
C PRO A 176 -16.52 0.51 -1.92
N VAL A 177 -16.73 1.65 -1.27
CA VAL A 177 -16.39 2.95 -1.86
C VAL A 177 -14.87 3.01 -2.01
N GLY A 178 -14.39 3.24 -3.23
CA GLY A 178 -12.96 3.39 -3.49
C GLY A 178 -12.36 4.57 -2.72
N ASN A 179 -11.10 4.46 -2.34
CA ASN A 179 -10.39 5.54 -1.64
C ASN A 179 -10.13 6.72 -2.60
N PHE A 180 -10.62 7.91 -2.25
CA PHE A 180 -10.52 9.09 -3.12
C PHE A 180 -9.05 9.45 -3.43
N GLY A 181 -8.71 9.61 -4.72
CA GLY A 181 -7.32 9.74 -5.18
C GLY A 181 -6.70 8.43 -5.68
N TYR A 182 -7.07 7.30 -5.07
CA TYR A 182 -6.56 5.96 -5.41
C TYR A 182 -7.58 5.07 -6.12
N ALA A 183 -8.84 5.47 -6.14
CA ALA A 183 -9.93 4.71 -6.74
C ALA A 183 -9.82 4.70 -8.26
N ALA A 184 -9.88 3.50 -8.83
CA ALA A 184 -9.99 3.30 -10.27
C ALA A 184 -11.31 3.88 -10.82
N PRO A 185 -11.33 4.40 -12.06
CA PRO A 185 -12.53 5.07 -12.61
C PRO A 185 -13.76 4.15 -12.69
N GLU A 186 -13.58 2.84 -12.86
CA GLU A 186 -14.68 1.88 -12.96
C GLU A 186 -15.50 1.72 -11.67
N TYR A 187 -15.02 2.17 -10.50
CA TYR A 187 -15.83 2.24 -9.28
C TYR A 187 -17.09 3.11 -9.47
N GLY A 188 -17.04 4.12 -10.35
CA GLY A 188 -18.15 5.04 -10.61
C GLY A 188 -18.99 4.74 -11.85
N VAL A 189 -18.63 3.72 -12.65
CA VAL A 189 -19.25 3.47 -13.97
C VAL A 189 -20.17 2.24 -13.94
N ALA A 190 -19.70 1.10 -13.43
CA ALA A 190 -20.52 -0.10 -13.26
C ALA A 190 -19.83 -1.11 -12.34
N ALA A 191 -20.52 -1.50 -11.27
CA ALA A 191 -20.12 -2.57 -10.35
C ALA A 191 -19.71 -3.89 -11.04
N SER A 192 -20.32 -4.22 -12.18
CA SER A 192 -20.08 -5.46 -12.95
C SER A 192 -18.72 -5.53 -13.66
N GLN A 193 -17.86 -4.52 -13.50
CA GLN A 193 -16.54 -4.47 -14.14
C GLN A 193 -15.37 -4.53 -13.16
N LEU A 194 -15.63 -4.55 -11.85
CA LEU A 194 -14.55 -4.56 -10.87
C LEU A 194 -13.87 -5.92 -10.84
N THR A 195 -12.55 -5.90 -10.90
CA THR A 195 -11.66 -7.07 -10.84
C THR A 195 -10.47 -6.70 -9.98
N GLU A 196 -9.47 -7.58 -9.85
CA GLU A 196 -8.21 -7.25 -9.18
C GLU A 196 -7.48 -6.04 -9.79
N LYS A 197 -7.86 -5.62 -11.01
CA LYS A 197 -7.32 -4.44 -11.70
C LYS A 197 -7.57 -3.12 -10.95
N VAL A 198 -8.50 -3.06 -10.01
CA VAL A 198 -8.69 -1.88 -9.15
C VAL A 198 -7.49 -1.66 -8.23
N ASP A 199 -6.93 -2.72 -7.66
CA ASP A 199 -5.72 -2.63 -6.81
C ASP A 199 -4.50 -2.23 -7.65
N ILE A 200 -4.46 -2.64 -8.93
CA ILE A 200 -3.38 -2.29 -9.84
C ILE A 200 -3.38 -0.78 -10.13
N TYR A 201 -4.57 -0.20 -10.29
CA TYR A 201 -4.70 1.25 -10.42
C TYR A 201 -4.17 1.97 -9.17
N SER A 202 -4.62 1.57 -7.99
CA SER A 202 -4.18 2.16 -6.73
C SER A 202 -2.67 1.98 -6.50
N PHE A 203 -2.11 0.84 -6.87
CA PHE A 203 -0.67 0.61 -6.90
C PHE A 203 0.05 1.54 -7.88
N GLY A 204 -0.53 1.79 -9.06
CA GLY A 204 -0.03 2.77 -10.01
C GLY A 204 0.05 4.17 -9.43
N VAL A 205 -0.97 4.61 -8.68
CA VAL A 205 -0.96 5.88 -7.95
C VAL A 205 0.19 5.93 -6.94
N LEU A 206 0.39 4.88 -6.13
CA LEU A 206 1.52 4.79 -5.20
C LEU A 206 2.88 4.92 -5.92
N LEU A 207 3.06 4.28 -7.08
CA LEU A 207 4.31 4.43 -7.85
C LEU A 207 4.54 5.88 -8.29
N LEU A 208 3.48 6.61 -8.62
CA LEU A 208 3.57 8.03 -8.98
C LEU A 208 3.93 8.89 -7.77
N GLU A 209 3.34 8.63 -6.60
CA GLU A 209 3.69 9.32 -5.35
C GLU A 209 5.15 9.07 -4.97
N LEU A 210 5.60 7.81 -5.02
CA LEU A 210 6.99 7.42 -4.70
C LEU A 210 8.03 8.12 -5.59
N VAL A 211 7.69 8.45 -6.83
CA VAL A 211 8.61 9.11 -7.76
C VAL A 211 8.55 10.64 -7.67
N THR A 212 7.36 11.20 -7.44
CA THR A 212 7.11 12.64 -7.56
C THR A 212 7.01 13.37 -6.22
N GLY A 213 6.76 12.64 -5.13
CA GLY A 213 6.46 13.22 -3.82
C GLY A 213 5.14 14.00 -3.79
N LYS A 214 4.34 13.95 -4.86
CA LYS A 214 3.02 14.60 -4.92
C LYS A 214 1.98 13.75 -4.20
N LEU A 215 0.96 14.41 -3.63
CA LEU A 215 -0.22 13.75 -3.09
C LEU A 215 -1.05 13.10 -4.20
N ALA A 216 -1.61 11.91 -3.94
CA ALA A 216 -2.56 11.24 -4.85
C ALA A 216 -3.75 12.13 -5.28
N ASN A 217 -4.22 12.98 -4.37
CA ASN A 217 -5.19 14.04 -4.63
C ASN A 217 -4.65 15.35 -4.06
N GLY A 218 -4.11 16.21 -4.94
CA GLY A 218 -3.46 17.46 -4.56
C GLY A 218 -4.09 18.68 -5.20
N ALA A 219 -3.41 19.82 -5.09
CA ALA A 219 -3.86 21.09 -5.70
C ALA A 219 -4.00 21.01 -7.23
N ASP A 220 -3.19 20.17 -7.87
CA ASP A 220 -3.22 19.94 -9.32
C ASP A 220 -4.32 18.94 -9.75
N GLY A 221 -5.16 18.46 -8.81
CA GLY A 221 -6.15 17.42 -9.02
C GLY A 221 -5.63 16.01 -8.75
N LEU A 222 -6.21 15.02 -9.45
CA LEU A 222 -5.87 13.61 -9.29
C LEU A 222 -4.53 13.30 -9.97
N LEU A 223 -3.57 12.79 -9.19
CA LEU A 223 -2.20 12.51 -9.65
C LEU A 223 -2.16 11.56 -10.84
N ALA A 224 -3.05 10.56 -10.87
CA ALA A 224 -3.17 9.61 -11.96
C ALA A 224 -3.53 10.27 -13.31
N ILE A 225 -4.45 11.24 -13.28
CA ILE A 225 -4.89 11.97 -14.48
C ILE A 225 -3.77 12.88 -14.95
N TRP A 226 -3.21 13.68 -14.03
CA TRP A 226 -2.06 14.54 -14.33
C TRP A 226 -0.90 13.75 -14.94
N ALA A 227 -0.56 12.59 -14.39
CA ALA A 227 0.54 11.78 -14.89
C ALA A 227 0.27 11.23 -16.29
N GLN A 228 -0.96 10.81 -16.58
CA GLN A 228 -1.36 10.37 -17.92
C GLN A 228 -1.23 11.50 -18.95
N ASP A 229 -1.78 12.68 -18.65
CA ASP A 229 -1.78 13.82 -19.57
C ASP A 229 -0.36 14.33 -19.88
N ASN A 230 0.55 14.22 -18.92
CA ASN A 230 1.91 14.77 -19.03
C ASN A 230 2.98 13.72 -19.40
N CYS A 231 2.66 12.42 -19.43
CA CYS A 231 3.66 11.34 -19.58
C CYS A 231 4.55 11.52 -20.82
N ASN A 232 3.94 11.77 -21.98
CA ASN A 232 4.69 11.88 -23.24
C ASN A 232 5.69 13.03 -23.22
N GLU A 233 5.30 14.20 -22.72
CA GLU A 233 6.17 15.37 -22.61
C GLU A 233 7.29 15.14 -21.60
N LEU A 234 6.97 14.58 -20.44
CA LEU A 234 7.95 14.27 -19.39
C LEU A 234 9.02 13.30 -19.89
N MET A 235 8.61 12.27 -20.64
CA MET A 235 9.52 11.25 -21.15
C MET A 235 10.33 11.69 -22.38
N ALA A 236 9.96 12.81 -23.02
CA ALA A 236 10.66 13.35 -24.18
C ALA A 236 11.99 14.04 -23.81
N ASN A 237 12.74 14.46 -24.84
CA ASN A 237 13.90 15.35 -24.71
C ASN A 237 14.91 14.95 -23.62
N HIS A 238 15.27 13.65 -23.58
CA HIS A 238 16.21 13.09 -22.60
C HIS A 238 15.81 13.38 -21.14
N LEU A 239 14.52 13.26 -20.82
CA LEU A 239 13.98 13.41 -19.46
C LEU A 239 14.19 14.82 -18.86
N LYS A 240 14.40 15.85 -19.70
CA LYS A 240 14.66 17.22 -19.23
C LYS A 240 13.50 17.75 -18.37
N MET A 241 12.26 17.52 -18.82
CA MET A 241 11.06 17.92 -18.09
C MET A 241 10.79 16.97 -16.91
N PHE A 242 11.02 15.67 -17.08
CA PHE A 242 10.86 14.70 -15.99
C PHE A 242 11.71 15.03 -14.75
N LYS A 243 12.96 15.50 -14.93
CA LYS A 243 13.83 15.94 -13.82
C LYS A 243 13.20 17.02 -12.93
N ILE A 244 12.25 17.79 -13.45
CA ILE A 244 11.59 18.88 -12.71
C ILE A 244 10.52 18.34 -11.76
N VAL A 245 9.90 17.20 -12.11
CA VAL A 245 8.75 16.63 -11.39
C VAL A 245 9.11 15.49 -10.44
N VAL A 246 10.34 14.97 -10.51
CA VAL A 246 10.84 14.00 -9.52
C VAL A 246 10.93 14.68 -8.15
N ASP A 247 10.63 13.91 -7.10
CA ASP A 247 10.74 14.38 -5.72
C ASP A 247 12.16 14.88 -5.42
N LYS A 248 12.26 16.20 -5.20
CA LYS A 248 13.51 16.88 -4.87
C LYS A 248 14.03 16.51 -3.48
N GLY A 249 13.20 15.88 -2.65
CA GLY A 249 13.58 15.30 -1.38
C GLY A 249 14.45 14.05 -1.53
N ILE A 250 14.43 13.35 -2.67
CA ILE A 250 15.21 12.12 -2.85
C ILE A 250 16.71 12.44 -3.01
N PRO A 251 17.58 11.95 -2.11
CA PRO A 251 19.02 12.13 -2.23
C PRO A 251 19.59 11.50 -3.50
N ASP A 252 20.57 12.17 -4.11
CA ASP A 252 21.27 11.71 -5.32
C ASP A 252 20.37 11.31 -6.50
N GLN A 253 19.17 11.89 -6.61
CA GLN A 253 18.17 11.53 -7.63
C GLN A 253 18.71 11.47 -9.07
N ALA A 254 19.68 12.32 -9.42
CA ALA A 254 20.30 12.34 -10.75
C ALA A 254 20.92 10.99 -11.15
N ARG A 255 21.42 10.21 -10.18
CA ARG A 255 21.99 8.87 -10.39
C ARG A 255 20.94 7.84 -10.82
N TYR A 256 19.68 8.06 -10.46
CA TYR A 256 18.59 7.09 -10.58
C TYR A 256 17.50 7.53 -11.57
N MET A 257 17.74 8.59 -12.33
CA MET A 257 16.74 9.23 -13.20
C MET A 257 16.07 8.26 -14.18
N GLU A 258 16.84 7.35 -14.78
CA GLU A 258 16.30 6.33 -15.69
C GLU A 258 15.46 5.27 -14.98
N GLU A 259 15.83 4.91 -13.75
CA GLU A 259 15.04 3.99 -12.92
C GLU A 259 13.73 4.66 -12.50
N MET A 260 13.80 5.91 -12.03
CA MET A 260 12.65 6.75 -11.67
C MET A 260 11.70 6.92 -12.85
N ALA A 261 12.21 7.21 -14.05
CA ALA A 261 11.39 7.32 -15.25
C ALA A 261 10.73 5.99 -15.63
N ALA A 262 11.42 4.86 -15.46
CA ALA A 262 10.83 3.54 -15.70
C ALA A 262 9.70 3.21 -14.71
N VAL A 263 9.87 3.58 -13.43
CA VAL A 263 8.83 3.42 -12.40
C VAL A 263 7.65 4.35 -12.67
N PHE A 264 7.89 5.61 -13.01
CA PHE A 264 6.84 6.57 -13.38
C PHE A 264 5.98 6.06 -14.54
N ARG A 265 6.62 5.60 -15.62
CA ARG A 265 5.91 5.00 -16.77
C ARG A 265 5.08 3.78 -16.38
N LEU A 266 5.60 2.93 -15.49
CA LEU A 266 4.81 1.83 -14.96
C LEU A 266 3.61 2.32 -14.16
N GLY A 267 3.77 3.37 -13.35
CA GLY A 267 2.67 4.03 -12.65
C GLY A 267 1.57 4.48 -13.61
N VAL A 268 1.94 5.16 -14.70
CA VAL A 268 1.01 5.59 -15.77
C VAL A 268 0.32 4.40 -16.43
N ASP A 269 1.05 3.35 -16.80
CA ASP A 269 0.46 2.15 -17.42
C ASP A 269 -0.51 1.42 -16.47
N CYS A 270 -0.24 1.46 -15.17
CA CYS A 270 -1.11 0.90 -14.14
C CYS A 270 -2.39 1.73 -13.94
N THR A 271 -2.39 3.03 -14.24
CA THR A 271 -3.54 3.92 -14.03
C THR A 271 -4.39 4.16 -15.29
N VAL A 272 -4.10 3.47 -16.41
CA VAL A 272 -4.91 3.55 -17.64
C VAL A 272 -6.40 3.31 -17.34
N GLY A 273 -7.28 4.12 -17.95
CA GLY A 273 -8.72 4.07 -17.69
C GLY A 273 -9.35 2.70 -17.95
N ASP A 274 -8.97 2.04 -19.04
CA ASP A 274 -9.42 0.67 -19.34
C ASP A 274 -8.67 -0.38 -18.51
N PRO A 275 -9.34 -1.10 -17.58
CA PRO A 275 -8.69 -2.09 -16.73
C PRO A 275 -8.06 -3.25 -17.50
N LYS A 276 -8.50 -3.54 -18.74
CA LYS A 276 -7.92 -4.60 -19.57
C LYS A 276 -6.52 -4.24 -20.08
N GLN A 277 -6.22 -2.96 -20.22
CA GLN A 277 -4.92 -2.46 -20.68
C GLN A 277 -3.89 -2.37 -19.56
N ARG A 278 -4.33 -2.34 -18.30
CA ARG A 278 -3.43 -2.34 -17.14
C ARG A 278 -2.66 -3.67 -17.06
N PRO A 279 -1.34 -3.63 -16.78
CA PRO A 279 -0.54 -4.83 -16.61
C PRO A 279 -1.04 -5.66 -15.42
N SER A 280 -0.81 -6.98 -15.41
CA SER A 280 -1.00 -7.77 -14.19
C SER A 280 0.10 -7.46 -13.16
N MET A 281 -0.14 -7.77 -11.88
CA MET A 281 0.91 -7.58 -10.86
C MET A 281 2.17 -8.41 -11.11
N GLN A 282 2.07 -9.56 -11.79
CA GLN A 282 3.25 -10.31 -12.24
C GLN A 282 4.10 -9.50 -13.24
N ILE A 283 3.45 -8.83 -14.20
CA ILE A 283 4.12 -7.98 -15.19
C ILE A 283 4.70 -6.73 -14.52
N ALA A 284 3.93 -6.07 -13.64
CA ALA A 284 4.38 -4.90 -12.91
C ALA A 284 5.62 -5.21 -12.05
N LEU A 285 5.59 -6.30 -11.27
CA LEU A 285 6.74 -6.77 -10.48
C LEU A 285 7.97 -7.04 -11.36
N LYS A 286 7.78 -7.73 -12.49
CA LYS A 286 8.87 -8.00 -13.44
C LYS A 286 9.48 -6.71 -14.00
N ARG A 287 8.67 -5.69 -14.27
CA ARG A 287 9.14 -4.37 -14.75
C ARG A 287 9.94 -3.64 -13.67
N LEU A 288 9.49 -3.64 -12.42
CA LEU A 288 10.23 -3.05 -11.30
C LEU A 288 11.57 -3.75 -11.03
N CYS A 289 11.60 -5.08 -11.00
CA CYS A 289 12.85 -5.80 -10.81
C CYS A 289 13.86 -5.55 -11.94
N ARG A 290 13.39 -5.25 -13.16
CA ARG A 290 14.23 -4.90 -14.32
C ARG A 290 14.68 -3.45 -14.35
N SER A 291 14.01 -2.54 -13.66
CA SER A 291 14.43 -1.14 -13.56
C SER A 291 15.53 -0.97 -12.52
N ARG A 292 15.54 -1.80 -11.45
CA ARG A 292 16.59 -1.82 -10.43
C ARG A 292 17.95 -2.21 -11.04
N GLY A 293 18.96 -1.34 -10.88
CA GLY A 293 20.34 -1.61 -11.32
C GLY A 293 20.65 -1.19 -12.75
N ARG A 294 19.93 -0.21 -13.30
CA ARG A 294 20.22 0.41 -14.61
C ARG A 294 21.19 1.59 -14.52
N GLY A 295 21.69 1.91 -13.33
CA GLY A 295 22.73 2.93 -13.15
C GLY A 295 24.06 2.60 -13.86
N PRO A 296 24.91 3.62 -14.13
CA PRO A 296 26.13 3.49 -14.93
C PRO A 296 27.25 2.62 -14.31
N PHE A 297 27.09 2.12 -13.09
CA PHE A 297 28.09 1.32 -12.38
C PHE A 297 27.64 -0.15 -12.28
N ARG A 298 27.53 -0.82 -13.42
CA ARG A 298 27.07 -2.20 -13.54
C ARG A 298 28.12 -3.26 -13.15
N GLY A 299 29.16 -2.90 -12.39
CA GLY A 299 30.39 -3.70 -12.32
C GLY A 299 31.01 -3.98 -10.95
N LEU A 300 30.35 -3.70 -9.81
CA LEU A 300 31.05 -3.79 -8.53
C LEU A 300 30.38 -4.51 -7.36
N LEU A 301 29.22 -5.14 -7.53
CA LEU A 301 28.60 -5.93 -6.45
C LEU A 301 27.98 -7.22 -6.99
N ILE A 302 28.85 -8.19 -7.28
CA ILE A 302 28.56 -9.62 -7.10
C ILE A 302 29.79 -10.22 -6.43
N LEU A 303 29.75 -10.28 -5.10
CA LEU A 303 30.40 -11.29 -4.25
C LEU A 303 29.51 -11.49 -3.03
#